data_AF-A0A0Q6TFA7-F1
#
_entry.id   AF-A0A0Q6TFA7-F1
#
_cell.length_a   1.000
_cell.length_b   1.000
_cell.length_c   1.000
_cell.angle_alpha   90.00
_cell.angle_beta   90.00
_cell.angle_gamma   90.00
#
_symmetry.space_group_name_H-M   'P 1'
#
loop_
_entity.id
_entity.type
_entity.pdbx_description
1 polymer ?
#
loop_
_entity_poly.entity_id
_entity_poly.type
_entity_poly.pdbx_seq_one_letter_code
_entity_poly.pdbx_strand_id
1 'polypeptide(L)'
;MWSTVCLGLWLSQGSAWGQQVWKCDEAGQVRYADRPCSGASEPLSARSLQPNVADGLRPGAARAAVAPAIEPASAPVGRAANVCPGDSEIRAMETRGNSTTFGDEERQFMQDEVRRARQCRTGRGRYTEADWAISREAQAAQTRLSARERREARSRAEAMHAAADADEEDRIARQQMAEDRLRLARQNLRRNQRAAEAPSK
;
A
#
# COMPACT_ATOMS: atom_id res chain seq x y z
N MET A 1 8.02 -24.96 -54.40
CA MET A 1 8.62 -25.35 -53.10
C MET A 1 7.74 -24.76 -52.01
N TRP A 2 6.87 -25.56 -51.41
CA TRP A 2 5.99 -25.17 -50.31
C TRP A 2 6.49 -25.86 -49.05
N SER A 3 6.84 -25.09 -48.01
CA SER A 3 7.17 -25.64 -46.69
C SER A 3 6.03 -25.38 -45.73
N THR A 4 5.32 -26.46 -45.42
CA THR A 4 4.44 -26.63 -44.27
C THR A 4 5.29 -26.73 -43.01
N VAL A 5 5.11 -25.83 -42.04
CA VAL A 5 5.70 -25.96 -40.70
C VAL A 5 4.60 -26.35 -39.72
N CYS A 6 4.71 -27.57 -39.20
CA CYS A 6 3.77 -28.20 -38.30
C CYS A 6 3.78 -27.59 -36.89
N LEU A 7 2.57 -27.51 -36.33
CA LEU A 7 2.26 -27.36 -34.91
C LEU A 7 3.07 -28.32 -34.02
N GLY A 8 3.56 -27.81 -32.90
CA GLY A 8 4.05 -28.60 -31.78
C GLY A 8 3.76 -27.87 -30.46
N LEU A 9 2.47 -27.80 -30.07
CA LEU A 9 2.06 -27.39 -28.73
C LEU A 9 2.45 -28.50 -27.74
N TRP A 10 3.57 -28.34 -27.04
CA TRP A 10 3.90 -29.15 -25.87
C TRP A 10 3.36 -28.44 -24.62
N LEU A 11 2.26 -28.98 -24.07
CA LEU A 11 1.76 -28.66 -22.74
C LEU A 11 2.71 -29.23 -21.69
N SER A 12 3.54 -28.37 -21.10
CA SER A 12 4.29 -28.71 -19.90
C SER A 12 3.35 -28.72 -18.69
N GLN A 13 2.89 -29.90 -18.29
CA GLN A 13 2.24 -30.11 -17.00
C GLN A 13 3.29 -29.93 -15.89
N GLY A 14 3.26 -28.78 -15.21
CA GLY A 14 4.02 -28.57 -13.98
C GLY A 14 3.30 -29.24 -12.81
N SER A 15 3.86 -30.33 -12.31
CA SER A 15 3.45 -30.94 -11.05
C SER A 15 3.68 -29.94 -9.90
N ALA A 16 2.60 -29.41 -9.32
CA ALA A 16 2.67 -28.65 -8.08
C ALA A 16 2.90 -29.62 -6.92
N TRP A 17 4.16 -29.78 -6.50
CA TRP A 17 4.46 -30.48 -5.25
C TRP A 17 4.09 -29.55 -4.09
N GLY A 18 3.15 -29.99 -3.25
CA GLY A 18 2.78 -29.26 -2.04
C GLY A 18 4.00 -29.15 -1.12
N GLN A 19 4.46 -27.92 -0.89
CA GLN A 19 5.51 -27.61 0.08
C GLN A 19 4.97 -27.96 1.48
N GLN A 20 5.43 -29.08 2.05
CA GLN A 20 5.03 -29.51 3.39
C GLN A 20 6.09 -29.06 4.39
N VAL A 21 5.71 -28.13 5.26
CA VAL A 21 6.60 -27.54 6.28
C VAL A 21 6.46 -28.33 7.58
N TRP A 22 7.60 -28.70 8.17
CA TRP A 22 7.69 -29.47 9.40
C TRP A 22 8.12 -28.58 10.55
N LYS A 23 7.50 -28.78 11.72
CA LYS A 23 7.93 -28.14 12.97
C LYS A 23 8.86 -29.10 13.70
N CYS A 24 10.07 -28.63 13.99
CA CYS A 24 11.11 -29.44 14.60
C CYS A 24 11.59 -28.81 15.90
N ASP A 25 11.66 -29.60 16.96
CA ASP A 25 12.26 -29.18 18.23
C ASP A 25 13.72 -29.63 18.23
N GLU A 26 14.64 -28.69 18.07
CA GLU A 26 16.07 -28.93 18.17
C GLU A 26 16.60 -28.18 19.40
N ALA A 27 17.00 -28.93 20.43
CA ALA A 27 17.61 -28.40 21.65
C ALA A 27 16.76 -27.32 22.36
N GLY A 28 15.42 -27.46 22.36
CA GLY A 28 14.50 -26.51 22.99
C GLY A 28 14.21 -25.27 22.14
N GLN A 29 14.72 -25.22 20.90
CA GLN A 29 14.41 -24.20 19.92
C GLN A 29 13.60 -24.79 18.77
N VAL A 30 12.41 -24.24 18.54
CA VAL A 30 11.55 -24.64 17.43
C VAL A 30 12.08 -24.05 16.13
N ARG A 31 12.37 -24.92 15.15
CA ARG A 31 12.76 -24.55 13.78
C ARG A 31 11.77 -25.14 12.78
N TYR A 32 11.55 -24.42 11.68
CA TYR A 32 10.69 -24.87 10.58
C TYR A 32 11.57 -25.33 9.43
N ALA A 33 11.28 -26.52 8.89
CA ALA A 33 12.05 -27.11 7.80
C ALA A 33 11.13 -27.64 6.71
N ASP A 34 11.55 -27.51 5.45
CA ASP A 34 10.82 -28.05 4.29
C ASP A 34 11.06 -29.57 4.08
N ARG A 35 11.66 -30.22 5.08
CA ARG A 35 11.95 -31.65 5.11
C ARG A 35 11.65 -32.21 6.51
N PRO A 36 11.24 -33.49 6.61
CA PRO A 36 10.99 -34.13 7.90
C PRO A 36 12.27 -34.18 8.73
N CYS A 37 12.16 -33.86 10.01
CA CYS A 37 13.30 -33.83 10.91
C CYS A 37 13.64 -35.22 11.45
N SER A 38 14.90 -35.40 11.83
CA SER A 38 15.43 -36.67 12.34
C SER A 38 14.94 -37.03 13.76
N GLY A 39 14.25 -36.11 14.44
CA GLY A 39 13.65 -36.29 15.77
C GLY A 39 12.11 -36.23 15.76
N ALA A 40 11.51 -36.01 16.94
CA ALA A 40 10.07 -35.82 17.08
C ALA A 40 9.61 -34.61 16.25
N SER A 41 8.80 -34.85 15.23
CA SER A 41 8.30 -33.81 14.34
C SER A 41 6.81 -33.96 14.12
N GLU A 42 6.12 -32.83 14.09
CA GLU A 42 4.69 -32.76 13.80
C GLU A 42 4.50 -32.07 12.45
N PRO A 43 3.81 -32.70 11.48
CA PRO A 43 3.55 -32.09 10.18
C PRO A 43 2.58 -30.92 10.36
N LEU A 44 2.97 -29.72 9.94
CA LEU A 44 2.07 -28.57 10.01
C LEU A 44 1.12 -28.56 8.82
N SER A 45 -0.16 -28.45 9.12
CA SER A 45 -1.19 -28.29 8.10
C SER A 45 -1.08 -26.92 7.42
N ALA A 46 -1.51 -26.81 6.16
CA ALA A 46 -1.50 -25.53 5.43
C ALA A 46 -2.32 -24.41 6.13
N ARG A 47 -3.28 -24.75 7.01
CA ARG A 47 -4.03 -23.77 7.82
C ARG A 47 -3.20 -23.17 8.96
N SER A 48 -2.21 -23.89 9.49
CA SER A 48 -1.32 -23.41 10.55
C SER A 48 -0.16 -22.54 10.05
N LEU A 49 0.05 -22.46 8.73
CA LEU A 49 1.10 -21.66 8.09
C LEU A 49 0.63 -20.23 7.74
N GLN A 50 -0.48 -19.74 8.32
CA GLN A 50 -0.92 -18.37 8.11
C GLN A 50 0.01 -17.39 8.84
N PRO A 51 0.73 -16.50 8.14
CA PRO A 51 1.50 -15.46 8.80
C PRO A 51 0.53 -14.41 9.36
N ASN A 52 0.59 -14.23 10.68
CA ASN A 52 -0.05 -13.18 11.47
C ASN A 52 -1.54 -13.39 11.82
N VAL A 53 -1.81 -14.30 12.76
CA VAL A 53 -2.81 -14.03 13.80
C VAL A 53 -2.04 -13.63 15.05
N ALA A 54 -2.17 -12.36 15.45
CA ALA A 54 -1.67 -11.91 16.73
C ALA A 54 -2.49 -12.60 17.83
N ASP A 55 -1.89 -13.58 18.51
CA ASP A 55 -2.47 -14.14 19.73
C ASP A 55 -2.49 -13.05 20.81
N GLY A 56 -3.71 -12.69 21.22
CA GLY A 56 -3.96 -11.70 22.26
C GLY A 56 -3.47 -12.18 23.64
N LEU A 57 -2.70 -11.31 24.29
CA LEU A 57 -2.40 -11.17 25.72
C LEU A 57 -2.62 -12.36 26.68
N ARG A 58 -1.55 -12.70 27.41
CA ARG A 58 -1.62 -13.00 28.85
C ARG A 58 -0.58 -12.16 29.62
N PRO A 59 -0.98 -11.29 30.57
CA PRO A 59 -0.05 -10.66 31.49
C PRO A 59 0.09 -11.55 32.73
N GLY A 60 1.30 -12.01 33.03
CA GLY A 60 1.57 -12.68 34.30
C GLY A 60 2.77 -13.61 34.28
N ALA A 61 3.98 -13.05 34.39
CA ALA A 61 5.09 -13.63 35.15
C ALA A 61 6.28 -12.69 35.07
N ALA A 62 6.44 -11.84 36.08
CA ALA A 62 7.71 -11.23 36.37
C ALA A 62 8.72 -12.33 36.75
N ARG A 63 9.84 -12.42 36.04
CA ARG A 63 11.09 -12.91 36.61
C ARG A 63 12.27 -12.26 35.92
N ALA A 64 12.98 -11.47 36.73
CA ALA A 64 14.22 -10.82 36.39
C ALA A 64 15.29 -11.83 35.97
N ALA A 65 15.97 -11.53 34.87
CA ALA A 65 17.30 -12.03 34.58
C ALA A 65 18.14 -10.82 34.14
N VAL A 66 19.08 -10.45 35.01
CA VAL A 66 20.09 -9.42 34.78
C VAL A 66 21.05 -9.93 33.71
N ALA A 67 21.19 -9.18 32.62
CA ALA A 67 22.30 -9.27 31.67
C ALA A 67 22.70 -7.85 31.27
N PRO A 68 24.00 -7.58 31.05
CA PRO A 68 24.56 -6.23 31.14
C PRO A 68 24.03 -5.32 30.04
N ALA A 69 23.73 -4.08 30.44
CA ALA A 69 23.40 -2.97 29.57
C ALA A 69 24.55 -2.73 28.59
N ILE A 70 24.38 -3.16 27.34
CA ILE A 70 25.03 -2.51 26.21
C ILE A 70 24.29 -1.18 26.10
N GLU A 71 24.97 -0.10 26.49
CA GLU A 71 24.47 1.25 26.29
C GLU A 71 24.00 1.39 24.84
N PRO A 72 22.77 1.85 24.57
CA PRO A 72 22.51 2.43 23.27
C PRO A 72 23.35 3.70 23.24
N ALA A 73 24.53 3.60 22.62
CA ALA A 73 25.31 4.75 22.20
C ALA A 73 24.30 5.72 21.57
N SER A 74 24.21 6.91 22.14
CA SER A 74 23.37 8.02 21.67
C SER A 74 23.66 8.26 20.19
N ALA A 75 22.97 7.52 19.32
CA ALA A 75 22.89 7.81 17.92
C ALA A 75 22.17 9.15 17.82
N PRO A 76 22.64 10.07 16.96
CA PRO A 76 21.96 11.35 16.77
C PRO A 76 20.52 11.03 16.43
N VAL A 77 19.55 11.71 17.07
CA VAL A 77 18.09 11.53 16.87
C VAL A 77 17.85 11.31 15.38
N GLY A 78 17.73 10.03 15.02
CA GLY A 78 17.82 9.61 13.64
C GLY A 78 16.60 10.16 12.95
N ARG A 79 16.79 10.88 11.85
CA ARG A 79 15.68 11.16 10.92
C ARG A 79 14.93 9.83 10.76
N ALA A 80 13.64 9.81 11.10
CA ALA A 80 12.82 8.61 11.00
C ALA A 80 13.10 7.95 9.64
N ALA A 81 13.40 6.65 9.65
CA ALA A 81 13.79 5.95 8.44
C ALA A 81 12.70 6.14 7.38
N ASN A 82 13.09 6.50 6.16
CA ASN A 82 12.15 6.57 5.05
C ASN A 82 11.63 5.15 4.78
N VAL A 83 10.35 4.92 5.06
CA VAL A 83 9.70 3.63 4.85
C VAL A 83 8.93 3.70 3.55
N CYS A 84 9.09 2.71 2.69
CA CYS A 84 8.41 2.66 1.39
C CYS A 84 7.65 1.35 1.21
N PRO A 85 6.48 1.38 0.55
CA PRO A 85 5.75 0.17 0.19
C PRO A 85 6.60 -0.83 -0.59
N GLY A 86 6.38 -2.12 -0.34
CA GLY A 86 7.08 -3.21 -1.02
C GLY A 86 6.62 -3.41 -2.47
N ASP A 87 7.38 -4.20 -3.24
CA ASP A 87 7.06 -4.54 -4.64
C ASP A 87 5.69 -5.23 -4.83
N SER A 88 5.29 -6.08 -3.89
CA SER A 88 3.97 -6.73 -3.90
C SER A 88 2.84 -5.74 -3.63
N GLU A 89 3.04 -4.83 -2.67
CA GLU A 89 2.07 -3.80 -2.30
C GLU A 89 1.85 -2.81 -3.46
N ILE A 90 2.93 -2.33 -4.08
CA ILE A 90 2.85 -1.43 -5.24
C ILE A 90 2.08 -2.10 -6.39
N ARG A 91 2.35 -3.37 -6.71
CA ARG A 91 1.59 -4.10 -7.74
C ARG A 91 0.10 -4.25 -7.39
N ALA A 92 -0.22 -4.48 -6.12
CA ALA A 92 -1.60 -4.52 -5.65
C ALA A 92 -2.29 -3.14 -5.74
N MET A 93 -1.56 -2.06 -5.46
CA MET A 93 -2.04 -0.69 -5.65
C MET A 93 -2.28 -0.39 -7.13
N GLU A 94 -1.39 -0.79 -8.03
CA GLU A 94 -1.52 -0.62 -9.48
C GLU A 94 -2.76 -1.35 -10.03
N THR A 95 -2.97 -2.59 -9.60
CA THR A 95 -4.14 -3.37 -10.02
C THR A 95 -5.44 -2.69 -9.58
N ARG A 96 -5.49 -2.20 -8.33
CA ARG A 96 -6.65 -1.46 -7.83
C ARG A 96 -6.82 -0.11 -8.52
N GLY A 97 -5.75 0.64 -8.74
CA GLY A 97 -5.78 1.95 -9.42
C GLY A 97 -6.22 1.88 -10.87
N ASN A 98 -6.06 0.72 -11.52
CA ASN A 98 -6.56 0.46 -12.87
C ASN A 98 -7.97 -0.14 -12.91
N SER A 99 -8.64 -0.25 -11.76
CA SER A 99 -10.01 -0.76 -11.72
C SER A 99 -10.99 0.19 -12.42
N THR A 100 -11.85 -0.39 -13.26
CA THR A 100 -12.95 0.31 -13.93
C THR A 100 -14.13 0.59 -13.00
N THR A 101 -14.17 -0.03 -11.83
CA THR A 101 -15.24 0.16 -10.83
C THR A 101 -15.11 1.48 -10.06
N PHE A 102 -13.97 2.16 -10.15
CA PHE A 102 -13.74 3.45 -9.51
C PHE A 102 -14.18 4.62 -10.40
N GLY A 103 -14.69 5.68 -9.76
CA GLY A 103 -14.88 6.98 -10.38
C GLY A 103 -13.54 7.63 -10.75
N ASP A 104 -13.59 8.75 -11.47
CA ASP A 104 -12.38 9.45 -11.92
C ASP A 104 -11.54 9.95 -10.75
N GLU A 105 -12.16 10.53 -9.71
CA GLU A 105 -11.46 11.03 -8.53
C GLU A 105 -10.79 9.89 -7.73
N GLU A 106 -11.52 8.79 -7.50
CA GLU A 106 -10.98 7.61 -6.83
C GLU A 106 -9.78 7.03 -7.59
N ARG A 107 -9.90 6.89 -8.92
CA ARG A 107 -8.83 6.38 -9.77
C ARG A 107 -7.61 7.29 -9.77
N GLN A 108 -7.82 8.61 -9.90
CA GLN A 108 -6.73 9.58 -9.83
C GLN A 108 -5.98 9.49 -8.50
N PHE A 109 -6.72 9.41 -7.39
CA PHE A 109 -6.13 9.23 -6.06
C PHE A 109 -5.28 7.95 -6.00
N MET A 110 -5.82 6.80 -6.43
CA MET A 110 -5.07 5.53 -6.40
C MET A 110 -3.81 5.57 -7.28
N GLN A 111 -3.87 6.24 -8.44
CA GLN A 111 -2.72 6.42 -9.32
C GLN A 111 -1.65 7.33 -8.70
N ASP A 112 -2.08 8.39 -8.01
CA ASP A 112 -1.19 9.26 -7.26
C ASP A 112 -0.49 8.49 -6.13
N GLU A 113 -1.20 7.63 -5.41
CA GLU A 113 -0.58 6.78 -4.37
C GLU A 113 0.45 5.82 -4.95
N VAL A 114 0.19 5.20 -6.11
CA VAL A 114 1.17 4.37 -6.82
C VAL A 114 2.41 5.18 -7.19
N ARG A 115 2.22 6.40 -7.70
CA ARG A 115 3.32 7.29 -8.07
C ARG A 115 4.17 7.62 -6.85
N ARG A 116 3.55 8.03 -5.73
CA ARG A 116 4.25 8.35 -4.47
C ARG A 116 5.02 7.14 -3.95
N ALA A 117 4.42 5.95 -3.97
CA ALA A 117 5.08 4.72 -3.53
C ALA A 117 6.33 4.41 -4.38
N ARG A 118 6.24 4.59 -5.70
CA ARG A 118 7.40 4.45 -6.61
C ARG A 118 8.45 5.54 -6.35
N GLN A 119 8.04 6.80 -6.15
CA GLN A 119 8.94 7.91 -5.83
C GLN A 119 9.73 7.61 -4.55
N CYS A 120 9.04 7.18 -3.49
CA CYS A 120 9.64 6.80 -2.21
C CYS A 120 10.80 5.81 -2.41
N ARG A 121 10.58 4.77 -3.22
CA ARG A 121 11.60 3.76 -3.52
C ARG A 121 12.80 4.28 -4.30
N THR A 122 12.60 5.31 -5.10
CA THR A 122 13.70 6.00 -5.80
C THR A 122 14.41 7.04 -4.93
N GLY A 123 14.07 7.12 -3.63
CA GLY A 123 14.65 8.09 -2.70
C GLY A 123 14.03 9.48 -2.77
N ARG A 124 12.89 9.64 -3.46
CA ARG A 124 12.13 10.89 -3.55
C ARG A 124 10.88 10.82 -2.66
N GLY A 125 10.60 11.89 -1.94
CA GLY A 125 9.60 11.89 -0.88
C GLY A 125 10.09 11.15 0.36
N ARG A 126 9.68 11.64 1.53
CA ARG A 126 10.07 11.09 2.83
C ARG A 126 8.83 10.75 3.61
N TYR A 127 8.58 9.46 3.76
CA TYR A 127 7.40 8.96 4.41
C TYR A 127 7.79 8.04 5.55
N THR A 128 7.05 8.12 6.64
CA THR A 128 7.14 7.19 7.76
C THR A 128 6.14 6.05 7.61
N GLU A 129 6.24 5.03 8.45
CA GLU A 129 5.25 3.96 8.50
C GLU A 129 3.85 4.49 8.87
N ALA A 130 3.78 5.52 9.72
CA ALA A 130 2.51 6.15 10.12
C ALA A 130 1.86 6.89 8.95
N ASP A 131 2.65 7.56 8.13
CA ASP A 131 2.20 8.24 6.91
C ASP A 131 1.59 7.23 5.93
N TRP A 132 2.27 6.11 5.70
CA TRP A 132 1.74 5.03 4.87
C TRP A 132 0.52 4.34 5.47
N ALA A 133 0.38 4.30 6.79
CA ALA A 133 -0.84 3.81 7.42
C ALA A 133 -2.05 4.70 7.06
N ILE A 134 -1.89 6.03 7.08
CA ILE A 134 -2.93 6.98 6.65
C ILE A 134 -3.27 6.78 5.17
N SER A 135 -2.25 6.62 4.32
CA SER A 135 -2.44 6.29 2.90
C SER A 135 -3.25 5.00 2.72
N ARG A 136 -2.88 3.92 3.40
CA ARG A 136 -3.58 2.63 3.30
C ARG A 136 -5.02 2.69 3.80
N GLU A 137 -5.27 3.43 4.88
CA GLU A 137 -6.63 3.69 5.36
C GLU A 137 -7.46 4.42 4.28
N ALA A 138 -6.87 5.45 3.67
CA ALA A 138 -7.53 6.19 2.60
C ALA A 138 -7.80 5.33 1.36
N GLN A 139 -6.86 4.47 0.96
CA GLN A 139 -7.06 3.50 -0.12
C GLN A 139 -8.19 2.52 0.21
N ALA A 140 -8.23 1.98 1.42
CA ALA A 140 -9.28 1.06 1.87
C ALA A 140 -10.65 1.77 1.93
N ALA A 141 -10.68 3.05 2.27
CA ALA A 141 -11.91 3.83 2.30
C ALA A 141 -12.55 3.99 0.91
N GLN A 142 -11.81 3.86 -0.20
CA GLN A 142 -12.33 4.09 -1.55
C GLN A 142 -13.45 3.12 -1.97
N THR A 143 -13.62 2.00 -1.28
CA THR A 143 -14.72 1.05 -1.51
C THR A 143 -15.90 1.25 -0.55
N ARG A 144 -15.85 2.24 0.36
CA ARG A 144 -16.97 2.58 1.26
C ARG A 144 -18.13 3.18 0.48
N LEU A 145 -19.34 2.95 0.99
CA LEU A 145 -20.59 3.42 0.37
C LEU A 145 -20.70 4.95 0.37
N SER A 146 -20.30 5.61 1.46
CA SER A 146 -20.42 7.06 1.60
C SER A 146 -19.40 7.82 0.77
N ALA A 147 -19.86 8.64 -0.16
CA ALA A 147 -19.00 9.55 -0.92
C ALA A 147 -18.31 10.59 -0.01
N ARG A 148 -18.92 10.95 1.12
CA ARG A 148 -18.32 11.88 2.09
C ARG A 148 -17.10 11.25 2.76
N GLU A 149 -17.23 10.01 3.22
CA GLU A 149 -16.11 9.29 3.85
C GLU A 149 -14.95 9.07 2.89
N ARG A 150 -15.23 8.73 1.63
CA ARG A 150 -14.19 8.58 0.60
C ARG A 150 -13.41 9.88 0.40
N ARG A 151 -14.11 11.01 0.25
CA ARG A 151 -13.49 12.33 0.10
C ARG A 151 -12.69 12.74 1.33
N GLU A 152 -13.26 12.61 2.52
CA GLU A 152 -12.57 12.95 3.77
C GLU A 152 -11.28 12.13 3.93
N ALA A 153 -11.31 10.84 3.59
CA ALA A 153 -10.14 9.99 3.65
C ALA A 153 -9.05 10.41 2.64
N ARG A 154 -9.44 10.76 1.40
CA ARG A 154 -8.52 11.33 0.40
C ARG A 154 -7.88 12.62 0.89
N SER A 155 -8.68 13.57 1.39
CA SER A 155 -8.18 14.84 1.89
C SER A 155 -7.22 14.68 3.08
N ARG A 156 -7.47 13.73 3.98
CA ARG A 156 -6.52 13.44 5.08
C ARG A 156 -5.19 12.92 4.54
N ALA A 157 -5.21 12.00 3.58
CA ALA A 157 -3.99 11.47 2.96
C ALA A 157 -3.23 12.57 2.19
N GLU A 158 -3.92 13.39 1.41
CA GLU A 158 -3.31 14.51 0.67
C GLU A 158 -2.67 15.54 1.61
N ALA A 159 -3.34 15.90 2.71
CA ALA A 159 -2.79 16.81 3.71
C ALA A 159 -1.53 16.23 4.38
N MET A 160 -1.55 14.94 4.70
CA MET A 160 -0.36 14.25 5.22
C MET A 160 0.78 14.28 4.19
N HIS A 161 0.51 13.94 2.93
CA HIS A 161 1.56 13.88 1.93
C HIS A 161 2.16 15.25 1.60
N ALA A 162 1.34 16.31 1.61
CA ALA A 162 1.82 17.68 1.48
C ALA A 162 2.75 18.04 2.66
N ALA A 163 2.41 17.64 3.89
CA ALA A 163 3.27 17.88 5.04
C ALA A 163 4.58 17.06 5.02
N ALA A 164 4.56 15.88 4.38
CA ALA A 164 5.68 14.95 4.33
C ALA A 164 6.69 15.25 3.20
N ASP A 165 6.25 15.87 2.10
CA ASP A 165 7.08 16.14 0.92
C ASP A 165 6.73 17.48 0.28
N ALA A 166 7.68 18.43 0.33
CA ALA A 166 7.49 19.79 -0.20
C ALA A 166 7.25 19.82 -1.72
N ASP A 167 7.88 18.92 -2.49
CA ASP A 167 7.64 18.86 -3.95
C ASP A 167 6.19 18.43 -4.25
N GLU A 168 5.63 17.62 -3.36
CA GLU A 168 4.29 17.08 -3.46
C GLU A 168 3.23 18.07 -2.94
N GLU A 169 3.52 18.83 -1.88
CA GLU A 169 2.75 20.02 -1.48
C GLU A 169 2.58 20.97 -2.67
N ASP A 170 3.69 21.31 -3.30
CA ASP A 170 3.76 22.19 -4.46
C ASP A 170 2.90 21.69 -5.63
N ARG A 171 2.92 20.38 -5.88
CA ARG A 171 2.10 19.75 -6.92
C ARG A 171 0.62 19.84 -6.59
N ILE A 172 0.24 19.52 -5.36
CA ILE A 172 -1.15 19.58 -4.89
C ILE A 172 -1.67 21.02 -4.98
N ALA A 173 -0.88 22.01 -4.55
CA ALA A 173 -1.24 23.42 -4.64
C ALA A 173 -1.45 23.86 -6.11
N ARG A 174 -0.55 23.46 -7.03
CA ARG A 174 -0.70 23.74 -8.46
C ARG A 174 -1.95 23.12 -9.06
N GLN A 175 -2.28 21.88 -8.66
CA GLN A 175 -3.49 21.21 -9.10
C GLN A 175 -4.75 21.95 -8.62
N GLN A 176 -4.81 22.30 -7.34
CA GLN A 176 -5.94 23.06 -6.76
C GLN A 176 -6.13 24.41 -7.45
N MET A 177 -5.04 25.15 -7.69
CA MET A 177 -5.10 26.42 -8.43
C MET A 177 -5.65 26.24 -9.86
N ALA A 178 -5.25 25.17 -10.55
CA ALA A 178 -5.75 24.87 -11.90
C ALA A 178 -7.25 24.53 -11.88
N GLU A 179 -7.70 23.72 -10.93
CA GLU A 179 -9.10 23.35 -10.73
C GLU A 179 -9.97 24.58 -10.39
N ASP A 180 -9.49 25.45 -9.50
CA ASP A 180 -10.15 26.69 -9.14
C ASP A 180 -10.28 27.62 -10.34
N ARG A 181 -9.24 27.72 -11.18
CA ARG A 181 -9.27 28.51 -12.40
C ARG A 181 -10.32 28.00 -13.38
N LEU A 182 -10.41 26.68 -13.57
CA LEU A 182 -11.44 26.05 -14.40
C LEU A 182 -12.85 26.27 -13.84
N ARG A 183 -13.00 26.19 -12.51
CA ARG A 183 -14.27 26.46 -11.83
C ARG A 183 -14.72 27.90 -12.04
N LEU A 184 -13.83 28.87 -11.85
CA LEU A 184 -14.11 30.29 -12.08
C LEU A 184 -14.45 30.56 -13.55
N ALA A 185 -13.72 29.98 -14.49
CA ALA A 185 -14.01 30.10 -15.92
C ALA A 185 -15.42 29.58 -16.26
N ARG A 186 -15.81 28.41 -15.73
CA ARG A 186 -17.16 27.85 -15.91
C ARG A 186 -18.24 28.73 -15.29
N GLN A 187 -18.01 29.30 -14.12
CA GLN A 187 -18.96 30.23 -13.47
C GLN A 187 -19.14 31.50 -14.31
N ASN A 188 -18.04 32.10 -14.80
CA ASN A 188 -18.08 33.27 -15.64
C ASN A 188 -18.83 33.01 -16.96
N LEU A 189 -18.61 31.86 -17.59
CA LEU A 189 -19.33 31.47 -18.80
C LEU A 189 -20.84 31.35 -18.56
N ARG A 190 -21.25 30.67 -17.48
CA ARG A 190 -22.66 30.57 -17.08
C ARG A 190 -23.29 31.93 -16.77
N ARG A 191 -22.55 32.83 -16.12
CA ARG A 191 -23.01 34.19 -15.83
C ARG A 191 -23.23 34.98 -17.11
N ASN A 192 -22.29 34.90 -18.06
CA ASN A 192 -22.39 35.60 -19.34
C ASN A 192 -23.57 35.09 -20.18
N GLN A 193 -23.81 33.77 -20.20
CA GLN A 193 -24.98 33.17 -20.86
C GLN A 193 -26.30 33.71 -20.27
N ARG A 194 -26.44 33.71 -18.93
CA ARG A 194 -27.62 34.26 -18.25
C ARG A 194 -27.85 35.74 -18.52
N ALA A 195 -26.78 36.53 -18.64
CA ALA A 195 -26.88 37.95 -18.97
C ALA A 195 -27.35 38.18 -20.42
N ALA A 196 -26.92 37.33 -21.35
CA ALA A 196 -27.34 37.39 -22.75
C ALA A 196 -28.80 36.95 -22.98
N GLU A 197 -29.31 36.05 -22.14
CA GLU A 197 -30.71 35.55 -22.19
C GLU A 197 -31.70 36.46 -21.45
N ALA A 198 -31.24 37.51 -20.75
CA ALA A 198 -32.12 38.41 -20.04
C ALA A 198 -32.95 39.25 -21.05
N PRO A 199 -34.29 39.25 -20.96
CA PRO A 199 -35.13 39.99 -21.89
C PRO A 199 -34.89 41.49 -21.75
N SER A 200 -34.52 42.14 -22.85
CA SER A 200 -34.43 43.60 -22.94
C SER A 200 -35.84 44.18 -22.80
N LYS A 201 -36.04 45.02 -21.78
CA LYS A 201 -37.30 45.76 -21.58
C LYS A 201 -37.42 46.92 -22.55
#